data_AF-A0AAV3R7H3-F1
#
_entry.id   AF-A0AAV3R7H3-F1
#
_cell.length_a   1.000
_cell.length_b   1.000
_cell.length_c   1.000
_cell.angle_alpha   90.00
_cell.angle_beta   90.00
_cell.angle_gamma   90.00
#
_symmetry.space_group_name_H-M   'P 1'
#
loop_
_entity.id
_entity.type
_entity.pdbx_description
1 polymer ?
#
loop_
_entity_poly.entity_id
_entity_poly.type
_entity_poly.pdbx_seq_one_letter_code
_entity_poly.pdbx_strand_id
1 'polypeptide(L)'
;MQVPSMRQLHLHVISQDFSSKHLKNKKHWNAFYTPFFRDSVDGMEEVSKNGKPALVDDESFLKKELRCHRCRSAHPKIPRLKSHITSCPASFPSALQQNGRLILCSGKTSFN
;
A
#
# COMPACT_ATOMS: atom_id res chain seq x y z
N MET A 1 -9.50 2.51 16.48
CA MET A 1 -8.95 1.28 15.90
C MET A 1 -8.70 1.51 14.42
N GLN A 2 -7.65 0.95 13.83
CA GLN A 2 -7.61 0.82 12.37
C GLN A 2 -8.78 -0.08 11.98
N VAL A 3 -9.92 0.50 11.61
CA VAL A 3 -11.19 -0.24 11.58
C VAL A 3 -11.10 -1.25 10.44
N PRO A 4 -10.95 -2.55 10.75
CA PRO A 4 -10.90 -3.54 9.72
C PRO A 4 -12.31 -3.67 9.15
N SER A 5 -12.43 -3.83 7.83
CA SER A 5 -13.76 -4.04 7.23
C SER A 5 -14.39 -5.37 7.68
N MET A 6 -13.60 -6.27 8.28
CA MET A 6 -13.99 -7.60 8.76
C MET A 6 -13.47 -7.81 10.18
N ARG A 7 -14.21 -8.56 11.00
CA ARG A 7 -13.87 -8.78 12.42
C ARG A 7 -12.61 -9.62 12.63
N GLN A 8 -12.36 -10.59 11.76
CA GLN A 8 -11.20 -11.48 11.87
C GLN A 8 -9.93 -10.80 11.37
N LEU A 9 -8.79 -11.18 11.99
CA LEU A 9 -7.47 -10.78 11.49
C LEU A 9 -7.33 -11.26 10.04
N HIS A 10 -7.00 -10.34 9.15
CA HIS A 10 -6.74 -10.63 7.75
C HIS A 10 -5.53 -9.84 7.28
N LEU A 11 -4.62 -10.53 6.61
CA LEU A 11 -3.43 -9.95 6.03
C LEU A 11 -3.69 -9.66 4.55
N HIS A 12 -3.32 -8.46 4.11
CA HIS A 12 -3.42 -8.07 2.71
C HIS A 12 -2.09 -8.35 2.01
N VAL A 13 -2.12 -9.23 1.00
CA VAL A 13 -1.00 -9.43 0.07
C VAL A 13 -1.41 -8.84 -1.28
N ILE A 14 -0.79 -7.72 -1.66
CA ILE A 14 -1.24 -6.90 -2.78
C ILE A 14 -0.06 -6.53 -3.69
N SER A 15 -0.26 -6.68 -5.01
CA SER A 15 0.69 -6.25 -6.02
C SER A 15 0.77 -4.72 -6.14
N GLN A 16 1.95 -4.18 -6.44
CA GLN A 16 2.18 -2.74 -6.48
C GLN A 16 1.73 -2.03 -7.78
N ASP A 17 1.16 -2.77 -8.73
CA ASP A 17 0.62 -2.22 -9.98
C ASP A 17 -0.76 -1.56 -9.78
N PHE A 18 -1.55 -2.04 -8.82
CA PHE A 18 -2.90 -1.55 -8.49
C PHE A 18 -3.83 -1.44 -9.71
N SER A 19 -3.63 -2.30 -10.70
CA SER A 19 -4.43 -2.38 -11.92
C SER A 19 -5.70 -3.21 -11.68
N SER A 20 -6.70 -2.60 -11.04
CA SER A 20 -7.97 -3.27 -10.75
C SER A 20 -9.17 -2.41 -11.10
N LYS A 21 -10.21 -3.03 -11.68
CA LYS A 21 -11.52 -2.40 -11.90
C LYS A 21 -12.25 -2.04 -10.59
N HIS A 22 -11.85 -2.65 -9.46
CA HIS A 22 -12.48 -2.43 -8.15
C HIS A 22 -11.82 -1.31 -7.32
N LEU A 23 -10.66 -0.81 -7.76
CA LEU A 23 -10.08 0.42 -7.21
C LEU A 23 -10.85 1.63 -7.77
N LYS A 24 -11.94 2.02 -7.10
CA LYS A 24 -12.93 2.97 -7.65
C LYS A 24 -12.86 4.37 -7.05
N ASN A 25 -12.45 4.51 -5.79
CA ASN A 25 -12.56 5.76 -5.05
C ASN A 25 -11.30 6.10 -4.24
N LYS A 26 -11.26 7.33 -3.73
CA LYS A 26 -10.15 7.86 -2.93
C LYS A 26 -9.90 7.06 -1.65
N LYS A 27 -10.96 6.62 -0.98
CA LYS A 27 -10.87 5.81 0.25
C LYS A 27 -10.14 4.49 -0.02
N HIS A 28 -10.47 3.78 -1.10
CA HIS A 28 -9.80 2.53 -1.48
C HIS A 28 -8.31 2.76 -1.72
N TRP A 29 -7.94 3.83 -2.43
CA TRP A 29 -6.53 4.16 -2.67
C TRP A 29 -5.78 4.46 -1.37
N ASN A 30 -6.31 5.40 -0.59
CA ASN A 30 -5.63 5.88 0.60
C ASN A 30 -5.56 4.81 1.69
N ALA A 31 -6.49 3.86 1.72
CA ALA A 31 -6.46 2.73 2.65
C ALA A 31 -5.21 1.84 2.49
N PHE A 32 -4.57 1.84 1.30
CA PHE A 32 -3.36 1.04 1.03
C PHE A 32 -2.07 1.87 0.96
N TYR A 33 -2.16 3.19 0.81
CA TYR A 33 -0.99 4.05 0.51
C TYR A 33 -0.78 5.25 1.42
N THR A 34 -1.48 5.23 2.55
CA THR A 34 -1.21 6.14 3.66
C THR A 34 -0.84 5.30 4.88
N PRO A 35 -0.38 5.92 5.98
CA PRO A 35 -0.18 5.21 7.26
C PRO A 35 -1.41 4.48 7.81
N PHE A 36 -2.59 4.63 7.17
CA PHE A 36 -3.72 3.74 7.40
C PHE A 36 -3.42 2.28 7.04
N PHE A 37 -2.56 2.01 6.05
CA PHE A 37 -2.06 0.67 5.77
C PHE A 37 -0.84 0.38 6.62
N ARG A 38 -0.87 -0.72 7.38
CA ARG A 38 0.26 -1.15 8.22
C ARG A 38 0.95 -2.32 7.55
N ASP A 39 2.24 -2.18 7.37
CA ASP A 39 3.07 -3.25 6.86
C ASP A 39 3.19 -4.36 7.91
N SER A 40 3.16 -5.61 7.47
CA SER A 40 3.33 -6.76 8.35
C SER A 40 4.66 -6.74 9.08
N VAL A 41 5.74 -6.26 8.44
CA VAL A 41 7.08 -6.20 9.05
C VAL A 41 7.06 -5.27 10.27
N ASP A 42 6.42 -4.09 10.16
CA ASP A 42 6.28 -3.17 11.28
C ASP A 42 5.39 -3.76 12.38
N GLY A 43 4.26 -4.37 12.00
CA GLY A 43 3.35 -4.98 12.96
C GLY A 43 4.01 -6.12 13.75
N MET A 44 4.82 -6.96 13.09
CA MET A 44 5.56 -8.04 13.74
C MET A 44 6.62 -7.51 14.71
N GLU A 45 7.36 -6.47 14.32
CA GLU A 45 8.37 -5.85 15.18
C GLU A 45 7.73 -5.23 16.44
N GLU A 46 6.61 -4.53 16.28
CA GLU A 46 5.87 -3.92 17.39
C GLU A 46 5.33 -4.97 18.37
N VAL A 47 4.75 -6.06 17.85
CA VAL A 47 4.29 -7.17 18.69
C VAL A 47 5.46 -7.81 19.43
N SER A 48 6.60 -8.01 18.76
CA SER A 48 7.79 -8.62 19.37
C SER A 48 8.38 -7.76 20.50
N LYS A 49 8.35 -6.42 20.34
CA LYS A 49 8.90 -5.48 21.34
C LYS A 49 7.93 -5.13 22.46
N ASN A 50 6.65 -4.94 22.12
CA ASN A 50 5.67 -4.30 23.00
C ASN A 50 4.52 -5.25 23.41
N GLY A 51 4.50 -6.48 22.88
CA GLY A 51 3.41 -7.45 23.08
C GLY A 51 2.10 -7.10 22.35
N LYS A 52 2.06 -6.00 21.58
CA LYS A 52 0.89 -5.54 20.83
C LYS A 52 1.30 -4.63 19.66
N PRO A 53 0.50 -4.59 18.56
CA PRO A 53 0.74 -3.65 17.48
C PRO A 53 0.32 -2.23 17.87
N ALA A 54 0.92 -1.22 17.26
CA ALA A 54 0.46 0.15 17.39
C ALA A 54 -0.88 0.33 16.65
N LEU A 55 -1.85 0.98 17.31
CA LEU A 55 -3.15 1.25 16.72
C LEU A 55 -3.15 2.64 16.10
N VAL A 56 -3.41 2.72 14.79
CA VAL A 56 -3.66 3.99 14.09
C VAL A 56 -5.16 4.11 13.87
N ASP A 57 -5.79 5.06 14.54
CA ASP A 57 -7.23 5.34 14.44
C ASP A 57 -7.50 6.73 13.86
N ASP A 58 -6.89 7.01 12.70
CA ASP A 58 -7.06 8.30 12.07
C ASP A 58 -7.62 8.13 10.66
N GLU A 59 -8.94 8.20 10.56
CA GLU A 59 -9.62 8.19 9.26
C GLU A 59 -9.28 9.43 8.40
N SER A 60 -8.62 10.46 8.94
CA SER A 60 -8.16 11.60 8.15
C SER A 60 -7.23 11.16 7.03
N PHE A 61 -6.46 10.09 7.23
CA PHE A 61 -5.60 9.48 6.21
C PHE A 61 -6.39 9.08 4.96
N LEU A 62 -7.63 8.59 5.12
CA LEU A 62 -8.49 8.16 4.02
C LEU A 62 -8.99 9.33 3.16
N LYS A 63 -8.99 10.55 3.72
CA LYS A 63 -9.46 11.78 3.06
C LYS A 63 -8.31 12.57 2.41
N LYS A 64 -7.06 12.18 2.64
CA LYS A 64 -5.87 12.84 2.08
C LYS A 64 -5.90 12.92 0.57
N GLU A 65 -5.08 13.83 0.04
CA GLU A 65 -4.89 13.99 -1.38
C GLU A 65 -4.44 12.69 -2.05
N LEU A 66 -4.97 12.43 -3.25
CA LEU A 66 -4.60 11.26 -4.04
C LEU A 66 -3.20 11.44 -4.58
N ARG A 67 -2.25 10.68 -4.05
CA ARG A 67 -0.84 10.76 -4.44
C ARG A 67 -0.34 9.45 -5.01
N CYS A 68 0.50 9.54 -6.04
CA CYS A 68 1.23 8.39 -6.57
C CYS A 68 2.08 7.76 -5.46
N HIS A 69 2.10 6.43 -5.38
CA HIS A 69 2.88 5.71 -4.37
C HIS A 69 4.38 5.64 -4.68
N ARG A 70 4.77 5.97 -5.92
CA ARG A 70 6.17 6.02 -6.39
C ARG A 70 6.72 7.44 -6.28
N CYS A 71 6.20 8.36 -7.07
CA CYS A 71 6.72 9.74 -7.16
C CYS A 71 6.01 10.78 -6.27
N ARG A 72 4.96 10.40 -5.53
CA ARG A 72 4.18 11.29 -4.65
C ARG A 72 3.43 12.44 -5.34
N SER A 73 3.40 12.49 -6.67
CA SER A 73 2.62 13.49 -7.43
C SER A 73 1.13 13.44 -7.06
N ALA A 74 0.51 14.61 -6.96
CA ALA A 74 -0.90 14.75 -6.68
C ALA A 74 -1.76 14.54 -7.92
N HIS A 75 -2.92 13.91 -7.76
CA HIS A 75 -3.89 13.67 -8.82
C HIS A 75 -5.31 14.03 -8.36
N PRO A 76 -6.14 14.62 -9.24
CA PRO A 76 -7.48 15.07 -8.86
C PRO A 76 -8.49 13.92 -8.72
N LYS A 77 -8.34 12.85 -9.51
CA LYS A 77 -9.31 11.73 -9.60
C LYS A 77 -8.58 10.40 -9.84
N ILE A 78 -9.21 9.30 -9.41
CA ILE A 78 -8.67 7.93 -9.55
C ILE A 78 -8.29 7.55 -10.99
N PRO A 79 -9.07 7.85 -12.04
CA PRO A 79 -8.68 7.49 -13.41
C PRO A 79 -7.34 8.11 -13.85
N ARG A 80 -7.12 9.39 -13.51
CA ARG A 80 -5.86 10.08 -13.82
C ARG A 80 -4.69 9.51 -13.03
N LEU A 81 -4.92 9.11 -11.78
CA LEU A 81 -3.91 8.43 -10.97
C LEU A 81 -3.54 7.07 -11.55
N LYS A 82 -4.53 6.25 -11.96
CA LYS A 82 -4.28 4.95 -12.60
C LYS A 82 -3.45 5.08 -13.87
N SER A 83 -3.84 6.01 -14.75
CA SER A 83 -3.09 6.31 -15.96
C SER A 83 -1.65 6.76 -15.67
N HIS A 84 -1.42 7.45 -14.55
CA HIS A 84 -0.07 7.84 -14.16
C HIS A 84 0.75 6.65 -13.64
N ILE A 85 0.16 5.78 -12.82
CA ILE A 85 0.87 4.63 -12.22
C ILE A 85 1.45 3.71 -13.30
N THR A 86 0.70 3.45 -14.37
CA THR A 86 1.13 2.59 -15.47
C THR A 86 2.35 3.11 -16.21
N SER A 87 2.58 4.43 -16.21
CA SER A 87 3.69 5.07 -16.91
C SER A 87 4.63 5.84 -15.97
N CYS A 88 4.54 5.62 -14.66
CA CYS A 88 5.34 6.35 -13.69
C CYS A 88 6.81 5.92 -13.82
N PRO A 89 7.78 6.84 -14.00
CA PRO A 89 9.18 6.48 -14.15
C PRO A 89 9.90 6.30 -12.80
N ALA A 90 9.38 6.88 -11.71
CA ALA A 90 10.06 6.87 -10.41
C ALA A 90 10.16 5.46 -9.82
N SER A 91 11.25 5.09 -9.15
CA SER A 91 11.32 3.81 -8.44
C SER A 91 10.35 3.75 -7.26
N PHE A 92 10.21 2.57 -6.65
CA PHE A 92 9.56 2.49 -5.34
C PHE A 92 10.37 3.26 -4.29
N PRO A 93 9.71 3.83 -3.26
CA PRO A 93 10.40 4.42 -2.12
C PRO A 93 11.35 3.41 -1.46
N SER A 94 12.51 3.88 -1.01
CA SER A 94 13.53 3.03 -0.35
C SER A 94 12.98 2.24 0.84
N ALA A 95 12.06 2.84 1.59
CA ALA A 95 11.39 2.19 2.73
C ALA A 95 10.65 0.90 2.35
N LEU A 96 10.14 0.76 1.12
CA LEU A 96 9.49 -0.46 0.63
C LEU A 96 10.48 -1.45 0.01
N GLN A 97 11.66 -1.00 -0.42
CA GLN A 97 12.66 -1.84 -1.07
C GLN A 97 13.51 -2.64 -0.07
N GLN A 98 13.33 -2.40 1.22
CA GLN A 98 14.12 -3.00 2.29
C GLN A 98 13.31 -4.08 3.04
N ASN A 99 14.03 -4.95 3.77
CA ASN A 99 13.46 -5.91 4.73
C ASN A 99 12.38 -6.84 4.15
N GLY A 100 12.46 -7.16 2.85
CA GLY A 100 11.53 -8.09 2.20
C GLY A 100 10.09 -7.59 2.09
N ARG A 101 9.84 -6.28 2.28
CA ARG A 101 8.50 -5.67 2.16
C ARG A 101 7.93 -5.73 0.75
N LEU A 102 8.80 -5.72 -0.24
CA LEU A 102 8.45 -6.03 -1.62
C LEU A 102 9.03 -7.38 -2.01
N ILE A 103 8.14 -8.32 -2.35
CA ILE A 103 8.51 -9.61 -2.91
C ILE A 103 8.64 -9.43 -4.42
N LEU A 104 9.88 -9.41 -4.89
CA LEU A 104 10.17 -9.37 -6.33
C LEU A 104 10.06 -10.79 -6.89
N CYS A 105 9.32 -10.94 -7.99
CA CYS A 105 9.35 -12.19 -8.74
C CYS A 105 10.76 -12.35 -9.31
N SER A 106 11.54 -13.29 -8.77
CA SER A 106 12.84 -13.63 -9.33
C SER A 106 12.61 -14.36 -10.64
N GLY A 107 12.67 -13.64 -11.76
CA GLY A 107 12.56 -14.23 -13.08
C GLY A 107 13.69 -15.22 -13.33
N LYS A 108 13.38 -16.51 -13.26
CA LYS A 108 14.05 -17.55 -14.04
C LYS A 108 12.98 -18.36 -14.73
N THR A 109 12.88 -18.22 -16.05
CA THR A 109 12.66 -19.33 -16.99
C THR A 109 12.76 -18.77 -18.40
N SER A 110 13.87 -19.11 -19.06
CA SER A 110 13.99 -19.08 -20.51
C SER A 110 12.82 -19.87 -21.10
N PHE A 111 12.09 -19.26 -22.01
CA PHE A 111 11.25 -20.02 -22.94
C PHE A 111 12.20 -20.63 -23.97
N ASN A 112 12.34 -21.97 -23.94
CA ASN A 112 12.74 -22.75 -25.10
C ASN A 112 11.58 -22.79 -26.10
#